data_AF-A0A0F9E442-F1
#
_entry.id   AF-A0A0F9E442-F1
#
_cell.length_a   1.000
_cell.length_b   1.000
_cell.length_c   1.000
_cell.angle_alpha   90.00
_cell.angle_beta   90.00
_cell.angle_gamma   90.00
#
_symmetry.space_group_name_H-M   'P 1'
#
loop_
_entity.id
_entity.type
_entity.pdbx_description
1 polymer ?
#
loop_
_entity_poly.entity_id
_entity_poly.type
_entity_poly.pdbx_seq_one_letter_code
_entity_poly.pdbx_strand_id
1 'polypeptide(L)'
;DLNKWYKYRFHHATGPVNSGFSNPFRPEGVTRLRGRQAALAKYGAGMVLVNTGTTANQIVTSDYRFKTALFRADRGKGTWLWPSTGGNAEDPRIISGGSPSAGTMNVSPSWSDVMADGDEVEWHWLVDPIVWNEALNRGMARYWYVERVPIVGVADQEEYSLAGLAFLRDKEHVHDVRWYPTSGIDVDESFGVDGRWWRIREDVGVLTLQIKPAIETGKILYLETTRPMPPLYTDASSAPPNCAEELVAALTYDEVLAYLSAPGRGSADARKVWSEARADHADELHRLLVRYRPKPRQGQPQSPWPTVVPQPWSAR
;
A
#
# COMPACT_ATOMS: atom_id res chain seq x y z
N ASP A 1 -27.19 2.32 19.36
CA ASP A 1 -27.41 1.27 18.35
C ASP A 1 -26.05 0.80 17.81
N LEU A 2 -25.26 0.16 18.68
CA LEU A 2 -23.86 -0.19 18.44
C LEU A 2 -23.70 -1.47 17.60
N ASN A 3 -24.78 -2.25 17.43
CA ASN A 3 -24.79 -3.55 16.78
C ASN A 3 -25.06 -3.49 15.26
N LYS A 4 -25.24 -2.30 14.68
CA LYS A 4 -25.37 -2.14 13.22
C LYS A 4 -24.03 -2.07 12.47
N TRP A 5 -22.92 -1.81 13.19
CA TRP A 5 -21.61 -1.55 12.58
C TRP A 5 -20.61 -2.71 12.69
N TYR A 6 -20.93 -3.77 13.46
CA TYR A 6 -20.04 -4.93 13.66
C TYR A 6 -20.72 -6.23 13.26
N LYS A 7 -20.37 -6.80 12.10
CA LYS A 7 -20.66 -8.19 11.74
C LYS A 7 -19.38 -9.02 11.91
N TYR A 8 -19.23 -9.72 13.04
CA TYR A 8 -18.16 -10.72 13.24
C TYR A 8 -18.72 -12.15 13.16
N ARG A 9 -17.85 -13.10 12.79
CA ARG A 9 -18.14 -14.55 12.82
C ARG A 9 -18.20 -15.05 14.26
N PHE A 10 -19.19 -15.90 14.56
CA PHE A 10 -19.31 -16.61 15.83
C PHE A 10 -18.39 -17.84 15.86
N HIS A 11 -17.79 -18.09 17.02
CA HIS A 11 -17.13 -19.37 17.35
C HIS A 11 -18.19 -20.48 17.37
N HIS A 12 -17.95 -21.58 16.66
CA HIS A 12 -18.80 -22.78 16.74
C HIS A 12 -18.15 -23.80 17.66
N ALA A 13 -18.87 -24.24 18.70
CA ALA A 13 -18.38 -25.24 19.67
C ALA A 13 -18.34 -26.67 19.10
N THR A 14 -18.87 -26.91 17.90
CA THR A 14 -18.92 -28.22 17.25
C THR A 14 -18.70 -28.08 15.74
N GLY A 15 -17.68 -28.76 15.21
CA GLY A 15 -17.24 -28.69 13.81
C GLY A 15 -15.75 -28.30 13.67
N PRO A 16 -15.19 -28.23 12.44
CA PRO A 16 -13.81 -27.79 12.25
C PRO A 16 -13.61 -26.40 12.86
N VAL A 17 -12.63 -26.27 13.75
CA VAL A 17 -12.36 -25.06 14.55
C VAL A 17 -12.12 -23.82 13.67
N ASN A 18 -11.82 -24.02 12.37
CA ASN A 18 -11.72 -22.98 11.35
C ASN A 18 -12.42 -23.44 10.06
N SER A 19 -13.31 -22.61 9.49
CA SER A 19 -13.85 -22.83 8.14
C SER A 19 -12.80 -22.47 7.09
N GLY A 20 -12.73 -23.22 5.98
CA GLY A 20 -11.81 -23.02 4.85
C GLY A 20 -12.10 -21.78 3.99
N PHE A 21 -12.68 -20.73 4.56
CA PHE A 21 -12.94 -19.46 3.87
C PHE A 21 -11.84 -18.45 4.18
N SER A 22 -11.47 -17.67 3.17
CA SER A 22 -10.53 -16.55 3.22
C SER A 22 -10.79 -15.60 4.40
N ASN A 23 -9.73 -14.90 4.83
CA ASN A 23 -9.80 -13.79 5.79
C ASN A 23 -11.02 -12.89 5.51
N PRO A 24 -11.64 -12.33 6.56
CA PRO A 24 -12.91 -11.60 6.45
C PRO A 24 -12.85 -10.62 5.30
N PHE A 25 -13.84 -10.74 4.39
CA PHE A 25 -14.17 -9.74 3.39
C PHE A 25 -14.10 -8.35 4.05
N ARG A 26 -13.05 -7.58 3.76
CA ARG A 26 -13.01 -6.15 4.07
C ARG A 26 -13.78 -5.49 2.93
N PRO A 27 -14.95 -4.89 3.17
CA PRO A 27 -15.82 -4.35 2.11
C PRO A 27 -15.14 -3.29 1.24
N GLU A 28 -14.06 -2.70 1.75
CA GLU A 28 -13.22 -1.73 1.08
C GLU A 28 -11.78 -2.20 1.24
N GLY A 29 -11.07 -2.40 0.12
CA GLY A 29 -9.67 -2.85 0.11
C GLY A 29 -8.73 -1.89 0.85
N VAL A 30 -7.42 -2.14 0.76
CA VAL A 30 -6.43 -1.20 1.31
C VAL A 30 -6.40 0.03 0.40
N THR A 31 -6.80 1.19 0.93
CA THR A 31 -6.67 2.47 0.21
C THR A 31 -5.41 3.21 0.66
N ARG A 32 -5.02 4.27 -0.07
CA ARG A 32 -3.90 5.12 0.34
C ARG A 32 -4.14 5.73 1.72
N LEU A 33 -5.35 6.24 1.94
CA LEU A 33 -5.78 6.80 3.23
C LEU A 33 -5.59 5.80 4.36
N ARG A 34 -6.13 4.59 4.18
CA ARG A 34 -6.04 3.53 5.20
C ARG A 34 -4.61 3.09 5.45
N GLY A 35 -3.81 2.91 4.39
CA GLY A 35 -2.39 2.54 4.52
C GLY A 35 -1.61 3.57 5.34
N ARG A 36 -1.84 4.87 5.07
CA ARG A 36 -1.21 5.98 5.79
C ARG A 36 -1.67 6.06 7.24
N GLN A 37 -2.98 6.07 7.49
CA GLN A 37 -3.53 6.10 8.85
C GLN A 37 -3.11 4.89 9.70
N ALA A 38 -3.06 3.70 9.10
CA ALA A 38 -2.56 2.50 9.77
C ALA A 38 -1.09 2.63 10.15
N ALA A 39 -0.25 3.23 9.28
CA ALA A 39 1.15 3.50 9.60
C ALA A 39 1.28 4.52 10.74
N LEU A 40 0.55 5.64 10.69
CA LEU A 40 0.56 6.66 11.73
C LEU A 40 0.18 6.08 13.10
N ALA A 41 -0.92 5.32 13.14
CA ALA A 41 -1.44 4.74 14.37
C ALA A 41 -0.51 3.66 14.94
N LYS A 42 0.00 2.75 14.08
CA LYS A 42 0.83 1.63 14.52
C LYS A 42 2.19 2.08 15.02
N TYR A 43 2.82 3.03 14.34
CA TYR A 43 4.18 3.47 14.64
C TYR A 43 4.23 4.74 15.48
N GLY A 44 3.08 5.21 15.99
CA GLY A 44 3.01 6.39 16.86
C GLY A 44 3.54 7.66 16.18
N ALA A 45 3.38 7.76 14.86
CA ALA A 45 3.91 8.85 14.05
C ALA A 45 2.88 9.97 13.78
N GLY A 46 1.67 9.79 14.30
CA GLY A 46 0.57 10.72 14.18
C GLY A 46 -0.75 10.14 14.69
N MET A 47 -1.84 10.85 14.41
CA MET A 47 -3.20 10.39 14.73
C MET A 47 -4.24 11.06 13.84
N VAL A 48 -5.46 10.51 13.81
CA VAL A 48 -6.62 11.16 13.20
C VAL A 48 -7.39 11.90 14.28
N LEU A 49 -7.77 13.14 13.98
CA LEU A 49 -8.60 14.03 14.77
C LEU A 49 -9.86 14.39 13.99
N VAL A 50 -10.93 14.71 14.71
CA VAL A 50 -12.15 15.27 14.10
C VAL A 50 -12.21 16.75 14.43
N ASN A 51 -12.42 17.57 13.40
CA ASN A 51 -12.66 18.99 13.55
C ASN A 51 -14.10 19.24 14.02
N THR A 52 -14.24 20.10 15.02
CA THR A 52 -15.50 20.61 15.57
C THR A 52 -15.59 22.14 15.47
N GLY A 53 -14.66 22.76 14.74
CA GLY A 53 -14.60 24.20 14.50
C GLY A 53 -15.18 24.57 13.14
N THR A 54 -15.28 25.88 12.88
CA THR A 54 -15.85 26.44 11.64
C THR A 54 -14.98 27.56 11.09
N THR A 55 -13.66 27.38 11.14
CA THR A 55 -12.66 28.39 10.76
C THR A 55 -11.64 27.82 9.77
N ALA A 56 -11.08 28.66 8.90
CA ALA A 56 -10.12 28.25 7.86
C ALA A 56 -8.64 28.27 8.32
N ASN A 57 -8.33 28.87 9.47
CA ASN A 57 -6.97 29.05 9.97
C ASN A 57 -6.65 28.21 11.22
N GLN A 58 -7.57 27.34 11.63
CA GLN A 58 -7.38 26.43 12.75
C GLN A 58 -8.34 25.26 12.61
N ILE A 59 -8.01 24.16 13.28
CA ILE A 59 -8.98 23.13 13.65
C ILE A 59 -9.28 23.25 15.15
N VAL A 60 -10.49 22.88 15.52
CA VAL A 60 -10.86 22.67 16.92
C VAL A 60 -11.18 21.20 17.08
N THR A 61 -10.67 20.51 18.09
CA THR A 61 -11.00 19.11 18.33
C THR A 61 -11.45 18.90 19.76
N SER A 62 -12.35 17.93 19.96
CA SER A 62 -12.75 17.48 21.29
C SER A 62 -12.04 16.20 21.73
N ASP A 63 -11.09 15.70 20.94
CA ASP A 63 -10.34 14.49 21.25
C ASP A 63 -9.41 14.71 22.46
N TYR A 64 -9.57 13.91 23.52
CA TYR A 64 -8.80 14.04 24.76
C TYR A 64 -7.29 13.84 24.58
N ARG A 65 -6.86 13.17 23.51
CA ARG A 65 -5.45 12.98 23.15
C ARG A 65 -4.77 14.29 22.74
N PHE A 66 -5.56 15.34 22.52
CA PHE A 66 -5.10 16.72 22.39
C PHE A 66 -5.80 17.68 23.37
N LYS A 67 -7.15 17.68 23.41
CA LYS A 67 -7.95 18.58 24.22
C LYS A 67 -7.86 18.23 25.71
N THR A 68 -6.87 18.79 26.39
CA THR A 68 -6.66 18.61 27.82
C THR A 68 -5.78 19.71 28.39
N ALA A 69 -5.99 20.04 29.66
CA ALA A 69 -5.13 20.97 30.41
C ALA A 69 -3.76 20.36 30.78
N LEU A 70 -3.56 19.07 30.54
CA LEU A 70 -2.30 18.36 30.84
C LEU A 70 -1.16 18.72 29.87
N PHE A 71 -1.49 19.19 28.67
CA PHE A 71 -0.51 19.52 27.66
C PHE A 71 -0.17 21.01 27.64
N ARG A 72 1.09 21.31 27.35
CA ARG A 72 1.58 22.70 27.21
C ARG A 72 1.00 23.35 25.97
N ALA A 73 0.83 24.67 26.02
CA ALA A 73 0.54 25.49 24.84
C ALA A 73 1.51 25.20 23.70
N ASP A 74 1.04 25.37 22.46
CA ASP A 74 1.79 25.11 21.23
C ASP A 74 2.27 23.65 21.06
N ARG A 75 1.62 22.69 21.74
CA ARG A 75 1.83 21.26 21.45
C ARG A 75 1.57 21.00 19.97
N GLY A 76 2.56 20.44 19.28
CA GLY A 76 2.47 20.15 17.85
C GLY A 76 2.89 21.30 16.94
N LYS A 77 3.29 22.45 17.46
CA LYS A 77 3.85 23.51 16.61
C LYS A 77 5.00 23.00 15.76
N GLY A 78 4.98 23.33 14.47
CA GLY A 78 5.95 22.85 13.47
C GLY A 78 5.66 21.48 12.88
N THR A 79 4.59 20.80 13.31
CA THR A 79 4.11 19.55 12.71
C THR A 79 2.93 19.82 11.77
N TRP A 80 2.39 18.79 11.13
CA TRP A 80 1.51 18.95 9.98
C TRP A 80 0.10 18.43 10.21
N LEU A 81 -0.88 19.14 9.66
CA LEU A 81 -2.27 18.71 9.56
C LEU A 81 -2.62 18.43 8.10
N TRP A 82 -3.26 17.30 7.84
CA TRP A 82 -3.77 16.88 6.53
C TRP A 82 -5.26 16.57 6.64
N PRO A 83 -6.14 17.44 6.13
CA PRO A 83 -7.56 17.11 6.05
C PRO A 83 -7.76 15.88 5.14
N SER A 84 -8.37 14.83 5.67
CA SER A 84 -8.69 13.60 4.91
C SER A 84 -10.09 13.65 4.30
N THR A 85 -10.94 14.58 4.74
CA THR A 85 -12.28 14.82 4.20
C THR A 85 -12.54 16.33 4.05
N GLY A 86 -13.68 16.67 3.42
CA GLY A 86 -14.14 18.06 3.31
C GLY A 86 -13.56 18.82 2.12
N GLY A 87 -13.83 20.13 2.08
CA GLY A 87 -13.41 21.01 0.97
C GLY A 87 -11.89 21.23 0.90
N ASN A 88 -11.20 21.04 2.02
CA ASN A 88 -9.74 21.16 2.13
C ASN A 88 -9.00 19.81 2.05
N ALA A 89 -9.67 18.74 1.59
CA ALA A 89 -9.08 17.41 1.53
C ALA A 89 -7.77 17.40 0.74
N GLU A 90 -6.78 16.66 1.25
CA GLU A 90 -5.44 16.53 0.67
C GLU A 90 -4.59 17.81 0.61
N ASP A 91 -4.95 18.85 1.38
CA ASP A 91 -4.25 20.13 1.42
C ASP A 91 -3.50 20.35 2.77
N PRO A 92 -2.20 20.01 2.87
CA PRO A 92 -1.46 20.04 4.13
C PRO A 92 -1.20 21.45 4.64
N ARG A 93 -1.26 21.64 5.96
CA ARG A 93 -0.81 22.88 6.62
C ARG A 93 0.05 22.61 7.85
N ILE A 94 0.99 23.51 8.12
CA ILE A 94 1.83 23.45 9.32
C ILE A 94 1.08 24.07 10.49
N ILE A 95 1.15 23.44 11.65
CA ILE A 95 0.65 24.00 12.91
C ILE A 95 1.56 25.15 13.34
N SER A 96 1.01 26.36 13.40
CA SER A 96 1.70 27.59 13.81
C SER A 96 1.67 27.82 15.32
N GLY A 97 0.69 27.24 16.01
CA GLY A 97 0.53 27.29 17.47
C GLY A 97 -0.82 26.70 17.90
N GLY A 98 -1.16 26.76 19.18
CA GLY A 98 -2.46 26.26 19.64
C GLY A 98 -2.63 26.16 21.16
N SER A 99 -3.86 25.88 21.57
CA SER A 99 -4.23 25.70 22.97
C SER A 99 -4.85 24.32 23.20
N PRO A 100 -4.09 23.36 23.77
CA PRO A 100 -4.64 22.06 24.15
C PRO A 100 -5.81 22.15 25.13
N SER A 101 -5.83 23.11 26.07
CA SER A 101 -6.98 23.28 26.98
C SER A 101 -8.26 23.67 26.24
N ALA A 102 -8.15 24.45 25.15
CA ALA A 102 -9.29 24.80 24.30
C ALA A 102 -9.55 23.76 23.20
N GLY A 103 -8.59 22.88 22.92
CA GLY A 103 -8.64 21.94 21.80
C GLY A 103 -8.32 22.58 20.45
N THR A 104 -7.64 23.73 20.42
CA THR A 104 -7.35 24.47 19.17
C THR A 104 -5.96 24.19 18.64
N MET A 105 -5.86 23.97 17.32
CA MET A 105 -4.60 23.94 16.58
C MET A 105 -4.66 24.96 15.44
N ASN A 106 -3.88 26.03 15.53
CA ASN A 106 -3.78 27.07 14.51
C ASN A 106 -2.81 26.63 13.42
N VAL A 107 -3.09 26.98 12.17
CA VAL A 107 -2.24 26.66 11.03
C VAL A 107 -1.69 27.89 10.33
N SER A 108 -0.61 27.71 9.57
CA SER A 108 -0.09 28.73 8.66
C SER A 108 0.51 28.06 7.41
N PRO A 109 0.15 28.49 6.18
CA PRO A 109 -0.93 29.46 5.87
C PRO A 109 -2.32 28.94 6.27
N SER A 110 -3.36 29.77 6.16
CA SER A 110 -4.74 29.28 6.30
C SER A 110 -5.11 28.37 5.12
N TRP A 111 -6.11 27.52 5.30
CA TRP A 111 -6.78 26.87 4.18
C TRP A 111 -7.58 27.90 3.37
N SER A 112 -7.89 27.56 2.11
CA SER A 112 -8.74 28.39 1.24
C SER A 112 -10.19 28.36 1.70
N ASP A 113 -10.68 27.19 2.12
CA ASP A 113 -12.03 27.00 2.62
C ASP A 113 -12.07 26.86 4.14
N VAL A 114 -13.23 27.14 4.71
CA VAL A 114 -13.50 26.90 6.13
C VAL A 114 -13.61 25.40 6.39
N MET A 115 -12.93 24.91 7.42
CA MET A 115 -13.10 23.52 7.89
C MET A 115 -14.51 23.31 8.44
N ALA A 116 -15.19 22.25 8.02
CA ALA A 116 -16.53 21.92 8.49
C ALA A 116 -16.48 21.07 9.77
N ASP A 117 -17.54 21.17 10.58
CA ASP A 117 -17.73 20.25 11.71
C ASP A 117 -17.88 18.81 11.19
N GLY A 118 -17.16 17.88 11.79
CA GLY A 118 -17.08 16.49 11.37
C GLY A 118 -15.95 16.17 10.37
N ASP A 119 -15.24 17.18 9.83
CA ASP A 119 -14.10 16.90 8.95
C ASP A 119 -12.99 16.16 9.69
N GLU A 120 -12.51 15.06 9.09
CA GLU A 120 -11.37 14.30 9.60
C GLU A 120 -10.06 14.95 9.17
N VAL A 121 -9.12 15.03 10.10
CA VAL A 121 -7.81 15.63 9.90
C VAL A 121 -6.74 14.75 10.53
N GLU A 122 -5.78 14.33 9.72
CA GLU A 122 -4.61 13.61 10.20
C GLU A 122 -3.58 14.60 10.74
N TRP A 123 -3.06 14.33 11.93
CA TRP A 123 -1.96 15.04 12.54
C TRP A 123 -0.67 14.22 12.43
N HIS A 124 0.29 14.70 11.65
CA HIS A 124 1.54 14.02 11.33
C HIS A 124 2.72 14.64 12.07
N TRP A 125 3.48 13.84 12.82
CA TRP A 125 4.54 14.33 13.72
C TRP A 125 5.95 14.30 13.12
N LEU A 126 6.20 13.37 12.19
CA LEU A 126 7.55 13.11 11.70
C LEU A 126 7.94 13.96 10.49
N VAL A 127 7.08 13.96 9.46
CA VAL A 127 7.33 14.63 8.18
C VAL A 127 6.02 15.12 7.58
N ASP A 128 6.14 15.97 6.56
CA ASP A 128 5.04 16.41 5.72
C ASP A 128 4.23 15.19 5.17
N PRO A 129 2.89 15.20 5.26
CA PRO A 129 2.01 14.20 4.65
C PRO A 129 2.29 13.89 3.17
N ILE A 130 2.81 14.83 2.38
CA ILE A 130 3.23 14.58 1.00
C ILE A 130 4.36 13.55 0.96
N VAL A 131 5.32 13.65 1.88
CA VAL A 131 6.41 12.67 2.03
C VAL A 131 5.86 11.31 2.44
N TRP A 132 4.84 11.25 3.28
CA TRP A 132 4.14 10.00 3.61
C TRP A 132 3.50 9.36 2.39
N ASN A 133 2.85 10.14 1.52
CA ASN A 133 2.23 9.63 0.29
C ASN A 133 3.27 9.09 -0.70
N GLU A 134 4.39 9.80 -0.87
CA GLU A 134 5.49 9.31 -1.69
C GLU A 134 6.15 8.05 -1.09
N ALA A 135 6.35 8.03 0.23
CA ALA A 135 6.89 6.89 0.95
C ALA A 135 5.98 5.66 0.82
N LEU A 136 4.66 5.84 0.89
CA LEU A 136 3.69 4.78 0.65
C LEU A 136 3.86 4.21 -0.76
N ASN A 137 3.95 5.06 -1.79
CA ASN A 137 4.12 4.60 -3.17
C ASN A 137 5.47 3.90 -3.40
N ARG A 138 6.56 4.37 -2.79
CA ARG A 138 7.85 3.66 -2.78
C ARG A 138 7.75 2.31 -2.06
N GLY A 139 7.02 2.25 -0.96
CA GLY A 139 6.73 1.02 -0.22
C GLY A 139 5.91 0.03 -1.05
N MET A 140 4.87 0.48 -1.75
CA MET A 140 4.04 -0.35 -2.62
C MET A 140 4.86 -0.99 -3.75
N ALA A 141 5.83 -0.29 -4.33
CA ALA A 141 6.73 -0.86 -5.33
C ALA A 141 7.57 -2.06 -4.82
N ARG A 142 7.78 -2.15 -3.50
CA ARG A 142 8.48 -3.26 -2.82
C ARG A 142 7.54 -4.39 -2.41
N TYR A 143 6.23 -4.20 -2.46
CA TYR A 143 5.25 -5.23 -2.15
C TYR A 143 4.81 -5.93 -3.44
N TRP A 144 5.24 -7.18 -3.62
CA TRP A 144 4.89 -7.97 -4.80
C TRP A 144 3.79 -9.00 -4.49
N TYR A 145 2.98 -9.29 -5.50
CA TYR A 145 1.91 -10.27 -5.42
C TYR A 145 1.84 -11.14 -6.68
N VAL A 146 1.17 -12.28 -6.56
CA VAL A 146 0.88 -13.17 -7.70
C VAL A 146 -0.43 -12.73 -8.34
N GLU A 147 -0.37 -12.42 -9.62
CA GLU A 147 -1.51 -12.04 -10.46
C GLU A 147 -1.73 -13.07 -11.57
N ARG A 148 -2.99 -13.33 -11.92
CA ARG A 148 -3.35 -14.12 -13.09
C ARG A 148 -3.89 -13.18 -14.16
N VAL A 149 -3.12 -13.00 -15.23
CA VAL A 149 -3.48 -12.10 -16.33
C VAL A 149 -4.17 -12.90 -17.43
N PRO A 150 -5.40 -12.56 -17.82
CA PRO A 150 -6.09 -13.23 -18.92
C PRO A 150 -5.48 -12.81 -20.27
N ILE A 151 -5.19 -13.79 -21.12
CA ILE A 151 -4.81 -13.65 -22.51
C ILE A 151 -5.86 -14.39 -23.35
N VAL A 152 -6.52 -13.67 -24.25
CA VAL A 152 -7.56 -14.25 -25.10
C VAL A 152 -6.90 -15.03 -26.24
N GLY A 153 -7.22 -16.31 -26.35
CA GLY A 153 -6.75 -17.16 -27.44
C GLY A 153 -7.35 -16.73 -28.77
N VAL A 154 -6.50 -16.70 -29.80
CA VAL A 154 -6.85 -16.38 -31.19
C VAL A 154 -6.52 -17.60 -32.04
N ALA A 155 -7.46 -18.00 -32.93
CA ALA A 155 -7.24 -19.13 -33.83
C ALA A 155 -5.92 -19.02 -34.59
N ASP A 156 -5.22 -20.15 -34.67
CA ASP A 156 -3.96 -20.32 -35.40
C ASP A 156 -2.82 -19.39 -34.93
N GLN A 157 -2.96 -18.75 -33.77
CA GLN A 157 -1.96 -17.87 -33.19
C GLN A 157 -1.14 -18.60 -32.11
N GLU A 158 0.16 -18.78 -32.40
CA GLU A 158 1.14 -19.37 -31.47
C GLU A 158 1.94 -18.32 -30.69
N GLU A 159 1.94 -17.05 -31.11
CA GLU A 159 2.74 -16.00 -30.48
C GLU A 159 1.86 -14.84 -29.99
N TYR A 160 1.99 -14.47 -28.72
CA TYR A 160 1.26 -13.38 -28.08
C TYR A 160 2.26 -12.36 -27.53
N SER A 161 2.14 -11.11 -27.97
CA SER A 161 2.97 -10.02 -27.43
C SER A 161 2.56 -9.71 -26.00
N LEU A 162 3.54 -9.66 -25.09
CA LEU A 162 3.35 -9.26 -23.70
C LEU A 162 3.67 -7.78 -23.47
N ALA A 163 3.95 -7.01 -24.53
CA ALA A 163 4.31 -5.58 -24.42
C ALA A 163 3.23 -4.71 -23.76
N GLY A 164 1.96 -5.12 -23.81
CA GLY A 164 0.86 -4.45 -23.09
C GLY A 164 0.94 -4.57 -21.57
N LEU A 165 1.75 -5.49 -21.05
CA LEU A 165 1.96 -5.72 -19.62
C LEU A 165 3.24 -5.02 -19.16
N ALA A 166 3.19 -3.69 -19.04
CA ALA A 166 4.36 -2.84 -18.77
C ALA A 166 5.14 -3.17 -17.47
N PHE A 167 4.56 -3.97 -16.56
CA PHE A 167 5.24 -4.45 -15.35
C PHE A 167 6.10 -5.71 -15.59
N LEU A 168 5.86 -6.44 -16.69
CA LEU A 168 6.68 -7.57 -17.10
C LEU A 168 7.93 -7.06 -17.82
N ARG A 169 9.02 -6.95 -17.08
CA ARG A 169 10.33 -6.54 -17.60
C ARG A 169 11.25 -7.72 -17.90
N ASP A 170 11.01 -8.85 -17.24
CA ASP A 170 11.81 -10.06 -17.34
C ASP A 170 10.88 -11.25 -17.51
N LYS A 171 11.30 -12.24 -18.30
CA LYS A 171 10.63 -13.54 -18.42
C LYS A 171 10.50 -14.25 -17.07
N GLU A 172 11.41 -13.98 -16.11
CA GLU A 172 11.37 -14.55 -14.76
C GLU A 172 10.16 -14.09 -13.93
N HIS A 173 9.43 -13.07 -14.38
CA HIS A 173 8.18 -12.66 -13.75
C HIS A 173 7.00 -13.53 -14.16
N VAL A 174 7.16 -14.42 -15.15
CA VAL A 174 6.14 -15.37 -15.61
C VAL A 174 6.43 -16.73 -15.00
N HIS A 175 5.48 -17.27 -14.25
CA HIS A 175 5.66 -18.51 -13.48
C HIS A 175 4.95 -19.70 -14.13
N ASP A 176 3.76 -19.47 -14.68
CA ASP A 176 2.94 -20.54 -15.25
C ASP A 176 1.96 -19.99 -16.30
N VAL A 177 1.50 -20.86 -17.19
CA VAL A 177 0.40 -20.56 -18.13
C VAL A 177 -0.64 -21.65 -17.95
N ARG A 178 -1.89 -21.23 -17.77
CA ARG A 178 -3.03 -22.13 -17.57
C ARG A 178 -4.12 -21.82 -18.57
N TRP A 179 -4.95 -22.80 -18.87
CA TRP A 179 -6.20 -22.57 -19.58
C TRP A 179 -7.34 -23.09 -18.73
N TYR A 180 -8.44 -22.33 -18.65
CA TYR A 180 -9.67 -22.83 -18.03
C TYR A 180 -10.63 -23.17 -19.16
N PRO A 181 -11.12 -24.42 -19.26
CA PRO A 181 -12.21 -24.71 -20.18
C PRO A 181 -13.43 -23.89 -19.75
N THR A 182 -14.08 -23.23 -20.71
CA THR A 182 -15.25 -22.36 -20.50
C THR A 182 -16.44 -23.12 -19.86
N SER A 183 -16.37 -24.45 -19.76
CA SER A 183 -17.40 -25.35 -19.26
C SER A 183 -17.16 -25.80 -17.81
N GLY A 184 -17.36 -24.91 -16.84
CA GLY A 184 -17.88 -25.17 -15.47
C GLY A 184 -17.28 -26.27 -14.58
N ILE A 185 -16.22 -26.94 -15.00
CA ILE A 185 -15.47 -27.93 -14.24
C ILE A 185 -14.04 -27.42 -14.31
N ASP A 186 -13.57 -26.84 -13.20
CA ASP A 186 -12.25 -26.23 -13.06
C ASP A 186 -11.14 -27.30 -13.18
N VAL A 187 -10.88 -27.77 -14.39
CA VAL A 187 -9.67 -28.54 -14.69
C VAL A 187 -8.55 -27.53 -14.90
N ASP A 188 -7.87 -27.21 -13.80
CA ASP A 188 -6.65 -26.39 -13.80
C ASP A 188 -5.49 -27.19 -14.44
N GLU A 189 -5.53 -27.32 -15.76
CA GLU A 189 -4.47 -27.97 -16.53
C GLU A 189 -3.28 -27.02 -16.68
N SER A 190 -2.49 -26.91 -15.61
CA SER A 190 -1.11 -26.46 -15.71
C SER A 190 -0.29 -27.62 -16.29
N PHE A 191 0.35 -27.44 -17.44
CA PHE A 191 1.29 -28.47 -17.92
C PHE A 191 2.75 -28.21 -17.56
N GLY A 192 3.01 -27.26 -16.65
CA GLY A 192 4.28 -27.11 -15.94
C GLY A 192 5.50 -26.77 -16.81
N VAL A 193 6.11 -25.64 -16.46
CA VAL A 193 7.45 -25.15 -16.87
C VAL A 193 7.61 -24.79 -18.35
N ASP A 194 8.35 -23.69 -18.57
CA ASP A 194 8.83 -23.22 -19.86
C ASP A 194 9.46 -24.38 -20.67
N GLY A 195 8.93 -24.66 -21.87
CA GLY A 195 9.52 -25.57 -22.85
C GLY A 195 8.67 -26.76 -23.30
N ARG A 196 7.56 -27.09 -22.62
CA ARG A 196 6.71 -28.25 -23.02
C ARG A 196 5.67 -27.91 -24.09
N TRP A 197 4.93 -26.84 -23.85
CA TRP A 197 3.88 -26.35 -24.76
C TRP A 197 3.75 -24.83 -24.72
N TRP A 198 4.45 -24.16 -23.79
CA TRP A 198 4.59 -22.71 -23.78
C TRP A 198 6.01 -22.33 -23.40
N ARG A 199 6.44 -21.14 -23.81
CA ARG A 199 7.70 -20.51 -23.39
C ARG A 199 7.64 -19.01 -23.55
N ILE A 200 8.44 -18.27 -22.78
CA ILE A 200 8.63 -16.84 -23.01
C ILE A 200 9.87 -16.64 -23.87
N ARG A 201 9.69 -16.06 -25.06
CA ARG A 201 10.78 -15.54 -25.89
C ARG A 201 10.99 -14.09 -25.53
N GLU A 202 12.24 -13.73 -25.25
CA GLU A 202 12.66 -12.33 -25.13
C GLU A 202 13.45 -11.95 -26.38
N ASP A 203 13.04 -10.88 -27.05
CA ASP A 203 13.71 -10.35 -28.23
C ASP A 203 13.80 -8.82 -28.13
N VAL A 204 15.03 -8.28 -28.07
CA VAL A 204 15.32 -6.85 -27.88
C VAL A 204 14.48 -6.20 -26.75
N GLY A 205 14.34 -6.89 -25.61
CA GLY A 205 13.58 -6.40 -24.45
C GLY A 205 12.05 -6.48 -24.60
N VAL A 206 11.54 -7.08 -25.69
CA VAL A 206 10.12 -7.39 -25.87
C VAL A 206 9.89 -8.85 -25.49
N LEU A 207 8.98 -9.07 -24.55
CA LEU A 207 8.56 -10.41 -24.14
C LEU A 207 7.38 -10.88 -25.00
N THR A 208 7.51 -12.09 -25.55
CA THR A 208 6.48 -12.76 -26.35
C THR A 208 6.21 -14.14 -25.76
N LEU A 209 4.96 -14.41 -25.42
CA LEU A 209 4.49 -15.73 -25.03
C LEU A 209 4.32 -16.58 -26.29
N GLN A 210 5.07 -17.67 -26.38
CA GLN A 210 4.90 -18.67 -27.44
C GLN A 210 4.15 -19.88 -26.88
N ILE A 211 3.19 -20.42 -27.65
CA ILE A 211 2.31 -21.52 -27.26
C ILE A 211 2.22 -22.52 -28.42
N LYS A 212 2.37 -23.81 -28.11
CA LYS A 212 2.36 -24.93 -29.06
C LYS A 212 1.68 -26.16 -28.46
N PRO A 213 0.60 -26.69 -29.06
CA PRO A 213 -0.06 -26.21 -30.28
C PRO A 213 -0.83 -24.89 -30.08
N ALA A 214 -1.17 -24.22 -31.19
CA ALA A 214 -2.04 -23.04 -31.17
C ALA A 214 -3.37 -23.33 -30.47
N ILE A 215 -3.95 -22.30 -29.83
CA ILE A 215 -5.18 -22.42 -29.07
C ILE A 215 -6.38 -21.95 -29.92
N GLU A 216 -7.49 -22.65 -29.79
CA GLU A 216 -8.77 -22.28 -30.41
C GLU A 216 -9.26 -20.90 -29.92
N THR A 217 -9.96 -20.19 -30.82
CA THR A 217 -10.62 -18.91 -30.50
C THR A 217 -11.58 -19.06 -29.32
N GLY A 218 -11.54 -18.10 -28.39
CA GLY A 218 -12.49 -18.01 -27.27
C GLY A 218 -12.06 -18.78 -26.01
N LYS A 219 -10.94 -19.52 -26.05
CA LYS A 219 -10.29 -20.01 -24.84
C LYS A 219 -9.50 -18.88 -24.17
N ILE A 220 -9.56 -18.80 -22.85
CA ILE A 220 -8.80 -17.82 -22.06
C ILE A 220 -7.63 -18.52 -21.41
N LEU A 221 -6.44 -18.03 -21.71
CA LEU A 221 -5.21 -18.36 -21.02
C LEU A 221 -5.05 -17.45 -19.81
N TYR A 222 -4.51 -17.97 -18.73
CA TYR A 222 -4.13 -17.18 -17.57
C TYR A 222 -2.64 -17.31 -17.38
N LEU A 223 -1.96 -16.19 -17.60
CA LEU A 223 -0.54 -16.01 -17.32
C LEU A 223 -0.39 -15.74 -15.83
N GLU A 224 0.18 -16.68 -15.08
CA GLU A 224 0.53 -16.48 -13.67
C GLU A 224 1.83 -15.68 -13.60
N THR A 225 1.75 -14.48 -13.04
CA THR A 225 2.86 -13.54 -12.99
C THR A 225 3.08 -13.01 -11.58
N THR A 226 4.29 -12.55 -11.30
CA THR A 226 4.55 -11.71 -10.12
C THR A 226 4.63 -10.25 -10.53
N ARG A 227 3.89 -9.40 -9.82
CA ARG A 227 3.77 -7.97 -10.11
C ARG A 227 3.95 -7.13 -8.83
N PRO A 228 4.63 -5.98 -8.89
CA PRO A 228 4.63 -5.02 -7.78
C PRO A 228 3.25 -4.38 -7.59
N MET A 229 2.89 -4.04 -6.35
CA MET A 229 1.64 -3.34 -6.09
C MET A 229 1.61 -2.01 -6.85
N PRO A 230 0.46 -1.66 -7.46
CA PRO A 230 0.33 -0.40 -8.17
C PRO A 230 0.44 0.79 -7.19
N PRO A 231 0.96 1.93 -7.65
CA PRO A 231 0.92 3.16 -6.87
C PRO A 231 -0.53 3.61 -6.64
N LEU A 232 -0.76 4.27 -5.51
CA LEU A 232 -2.05 4.85 -5.12
C LEU A 232 -1.92 6.39 -5.14
N TYR A 233 -2.65 7.05 -6.02
CA TYR A 233 -2.47 8.49 -6.31
C TYR A 233 -3.47 9.40 -5.60
N THR A 234 -4.55 8.84 -5.05
CA THR A 234 -5.57 9.57 -4.28
C THR A 234 -5.92 8.80 -3.01
N ASP A 235 -6.50 9.46 -2.02
CA ASP A 235 -6.90 8.83 -0.76
C ASP A 235 -7.95 7.71 -0.96
N ALA A 236 -8.77 7.83 -2.00
CA ALA A 236 -9.73 6.83 -2.45
C ALA A 236 -9.13 5.71 -3.33
N SER A 237 -7.90 5.86 -3.83
CA SER A 237 -7.25 4.83 -4.65
C SER A 237 -7.08 3.54 -3.86
N SER A 238 -7.57 2.42 -4.40
CA SER A 238 -7.55 1.12 -3.75
C SER A 238 -6.52 0.18 -4.36
N ALA A 239 -5.82 -0.54 -3.49
CA ALA A 239 -4.95 -1.64 -3.86
C ALA A 239 -5.77 -2.89 -4.20
N PRO A 240 -5.18 -3.84 -4.95
CA PRO A 240 -5.78 -5.14 -5.19
C PRO A 240 -6.19 -5.87 -3.89
N PRO A 241 -7.21 -6.75 -3.91
CA PRO A 241 -7.79 -7.35 -2.70
C PRO A 241 -6.85 -8.21 -1.85
N ASN A 242 -5.75 -8.67 -2.43
CA ASN A 242 -4.70 -9.46 -1.75
C ASN A 242 -3.69 -8.60 -0.99
N CYS A 243 -3.81 -7.27 -1.05
CA CYS A 243 -2.95 -6.34 -0.35
C CYS A 243 -3.20 -6.38 1.17
N ALA A 244 -2.15 -6.64 1.94
CA ALA A 244 -2.18 -6.63 3.38
C ALA A 244 -1.86 -5.25 3.96
N GLU A 245 -2.83 -4.65 4.65
CA GLU A 245 -2.70 -3.33 5.29
C GLU A 245 -1.50 -3.24 6.24
N GLU A 246 -1.25 -4.29 7.03
CA GLU A 246 -0.14 -4.29 7.99
C GLU A 246 1.25 -4.23 7.32
N LEU A 247 1.40 -4.81 6.13
CA LEU A 247 2.64 -4.73 5.37
C LEU A 247 2.78 -3.37 4.69
N VAL A 248 1.68 -2.82 4.15
CA VAL A 248 1.67 -1.46 3.58
C VAL A 248 2.07 -0.43 4.63
N ALA A 249 1.52 -0.53 5.84
CA ALA A 249 1.87 0.35 6.95
C ALA A 249 3.36 0.24 7.31
N ALA A 250 3.89 -0.98 7.43
CA ALA A 250 5.30 -1.23 7.77
C ALA A 250 6.28 -0.74 6.69
N LEU A 251 5.95 -0.95 5.41
CA LEU A 251 6.75 -0.47 4.28
C LEU A 251 6.74 1.06 4.19
N THR A 252 5.56 1.67 4.36
CA THR A 252 5.41 3.13 4.34
C THR A 252 6.27 3.76 5.44
N TYR A 253 6.23 3.21 6.66
CA TYR A 253 7.03 3.71 7.78
C TYR A 253 8.54 3.54 7.53
N ASP A 254 8.98 2.38 7.02
CA ASP A 254 10.39 2.16 6.66
C ASP A 254 10.89 3.22 5.65
N GLU A 255 10.07 3.55 4.64
CA GLU A 255 10.40 4.56 3.64
C GLU A 255 10.43 5.99 4.22
N VAL A 256 9.62 6.30 5.23
CA VAL A 256 9.69 7.57 5.97
C VAL A 256 10.98 7.65 6.78
N LEU A 257 11.37 6.57 7.46
CA LEU A 257 12.64 6.52 8.19
C LEU A 257 13.85 6.59 7.23
N ALA A 258 13.73 5.96 6.05
CA ALA A 258 14.72 6.09 4.97
C ALA A 258 14.87 7.54 4.51
N TYR A 259 13.76 8.25 4.35
CA TYR A 259 13.76 9.68 4.01
C TYR A 259 14.43 10.52 5.10
N LEU A 260 14.08 10.31 6.37
CA LEU A 260 14.59 11.08 7.50
C LEU A 260 16.09 10.85 7.79
N SER A 261 16.60 9.65 7.49
CA SER A 261 18.01 9.30 7.63
C SER A 261 18.89 9.80 6.46
N ALA A 262 18.28 10.33 5.38
CA ALA A 262 19.00 10.75 4.20
C ALA A 262 19.90 11.99 4.43
N PRO A 263 21.08 12.07 3.79
CA PRO A 263 21.93 13.25 3.84
C PRO A 263 21.16 14.53 3.47
N GLY A 264 21.38 15.61 4.23
CA GLY A 264 20.67 16.88 4.05
C GLY A 264 19.33 16.99 4.79
N ARG A 265 18.83 15.93 5.44
CA ARG A 265 17.60 15.95 6.24
C ARG A 265 17.86 16.19 7.73
N GLY A 266 18.48 17.33 8.05
CA GLY A 266 18.81 17.74 9.42
C GLY A 266 20.27 17.49 9.80
N SER A 267 20.59 17.59 11.09
CA SER A 267 21.95 17.37 11.61
C SER A 267 22.38 15.91 11.48
N ALA A 268 23.69 15.66 11.58
CA ALA A 268 24.22 14.29 11.55
C ALA A 268 23.65 13.43 12.69
N ASP A 269 23.54 14.01 13.89
CA ASP A 269 22.98 13.32 15.07
C ASP A 269 21.51 12.96 14.88
N ALA A 270 20.71 13.87 14.30
CA ALA A 270 19.30 13.59 14.01
C ALA A 270 19.17 12.43 13.01
N ARG A 271 19.97 12.42 11.94
CA ARG A 271 19.96 11.32 10.96
C ARG A 271 20.37 9.99 11.57
N LYS A 272 21.30 10.00 12.54
CA LYS A 272 21.72 8.80 13.25
C LYS A 272 20.55 8.18 14.03
N VAL A 273 19.77 8.99 14.76
CA VAL A 273 18.56 8.54 15.47
C VAL A 273 17.58 7.85 14.52
N TRP A 274 17.34 8.42 13.33
CA TRP A 274 16.44 7.81 12.34
C TRP A 274 17.00 6.53 11.72
N SER A 275 18.33 6.43 11.59
CA SER A 275 19.00 5.23 11.10
C SER A 275 18.89 4.09 12.12
N GLU A 276 19.04 4.40 13.41
CA GLU A 276 18.85 3.45 14.52
C GLU A 276 17.40 2.98 14.59
N ALA A 277 16.43 3.90 14.56
CA ALA A 277 15.00 3.55 14.53
C ALA A 277 14.63 2.67 13.33
N ARG A 278 15.28 2.89 12.17
CA ARG A 278 15.08 2.05 10.98
C ARG A 278 15.67 0.65 11.16
N ALA A 279 16.83 0.55 11.80
CA ALA A 279 17.44 -0.73 12.13
C ALA A 279 16.56 -1.53 13.09
N ASP A 280 15.99 -0.89 14.11
CA ASP A 280 15.07 -1.53 15.06
C ASP A 280 13.77 -2.01 14.39
N HIS A 281 13.31 -1.32 13.35
CA HIS A 281 12.13 -1.70 12.56
C HIS A 281 12.37 -2.87 11.58
N ALA A 282 13.64 -3.15 11.25
CA ALA A 282 14.00 -4.08 10.18
C ALA A 282 13.49 -5.52 10.42
N ASP A 283 13.53 -5.99 11.67
CA ASP A 283 13.09 -7.35 12.03
C ASP A 283 11.59 -7.55 11.83
N GLU A 284 10.79 -6.55 12.21
CA GLU A 284 9.35 -6.58 11.97
C GLU A 284 9.05 -6.60 10.48
N LEU A 285 9.70 -5.70 9.72
CA LEU A 285 9.51 -5.60 8.29
C LEU A 285 9.90 -6.92 7.59
N HIS A 286 11.03 -7.51 7.98
CA HIS A 286 11.47 -8.80 7.44
C HIS A 286 10.43 -9.90 7.69
N ARG A 287 9.93 -10.02 8.92
CA ARG A 287 8.87 -10.98 9.27
C ARG A 287 7.62 -10.81 8.41
N LEU A 288 7.18 -9.57 8.18
CA LEU A 288 6.01 -9.27 7.34
C LEU A 288 6.28 -9.57 5.85
N LEU A 289 7.45 -9.23 5.34
CA LEU A 289 7.86 -9.55 3.97
C LEU A 289 7.90 -11.07 3.74
N VAL A 290 8.41 -11.85 4.70
CA VAL A 290 8.37 -13.32 4.62
C VAL A 290 6.95 -13.85 4.68
N ARG A 291 6.09 -13.30 5.55
CA ARG A 291 4.68 -13.70 5.69
C ARG A 291 3.89 -13.50 4.39
N TYR A 292 4.06 -12.34 3.76
CA TYR A 292 3.31 -11.89 2.58
C TYR A 292 4.06 -12.04 1.27
N ARG A 293 5.22 -12.70 1.26
CA ARG A 293 5.96 -12.97 0.03
C ARG A 293 5.04 -13.63 -1.00
N PRO A 294 5.17 -13.29 -2.30
CA PRO A 294 4.46 -14.00 -3.34
C PRO A 294 4.77 -15.49 -3.24
N LYS A 295 3.78 -16.33 -3.50
CA LYS A 295 3.92 -17.79 -3.53
C LYS A 295 3.43 -18.27 -4.89
N PRO A 296 4.23 -18.09 -5.95
CA PRO A 296 3.87 -18.63 -7.25
C PRO A 296 3.82 -20.16 -7.15
N ARG A 297 3.01 -20.79 -7.99
CA ARG A 297 2.90 -22.26 -8.01
C ARG A 297 4.18 -22.92 -8.50
N GLN A 298 4.81 -22.30 -9.49
CA GLN A 298 6.03 -22.76 -10.14
C GLN A 298 7.11 -21.68 -10.02
N GLY A 299 8.38 -22.08 -10.03
CA GLY A 299 9.50 -21.15 -9.94
C GLY A 299 9.78 -20.61 -8.53
N GLN A 300 10.84 -19.82 -8.41
CA GLN A 300 11.14 -19.14 -7.15
C GLN A 300 10.32 -17.84 -7.05
N PRO A 301 9.77 -17.53 -5.87
CA PRO A 301 9.17 -16.22 -5.65
C PRO A 301 10.24 -15.15 -5.82
N GLN A 302 10.08 -14.33 -6.87
CA GLN A 302 11.02 -13.25 -7.13
C GLN A 302 11.01 -12.26 -5.98
N SER A 303 12.22 -11.83 -5.60
CA SER A 303 12.39 -10.78 -4.60
C SER A 303 11.98 -9.44 -5.19
N PRO A 304 11.45 -8.51 -4.38
CA PRO A 304 11.08 -7.20 -4.88
C PRO A 304 12.27 -6.55 -5.58
N TRP A 305 12.08 -6.18 -6.85
CA TRP A 305 13.13 -5.54 -7.63
C TRP A 305 12.96 -4.01 -7.65
N PRO A 306 14.04 -3.26 -7.43
CA PRO A 306 15.39 -3.75 -7.14
C PRO A 306 15.51 -4.33 -5.73
N THR A 307 16.29 -5.40 -5.59
CA THR A 307 16.65 -6.04 -4.31
C THR A 307 17.35 -5.07 -3.36
N VAL A 308 17.83 -3.94 -3.90
CA VAL A 308 18.37 -2.79 -3.20
C VAL A 308 17.55 -1.58 -3.62
N VAL A 309 16.88 -0.92 -2.68
CA VAL A 309 16.26 0.40 -2.91
C VAL A 309 17.28 1.25 -3.68
N PRO A 310 16.97 1.80 -4.88
CA PRO A 310 17.88 2.74 -5.50
C PRO A 310 18.00 3.86 -4.49
N GLN A 311 19.16 3.99 -3.85
CA GLN A 311 19.38 5.12 -3.00
C GLN A 311 19.41 6.30 -3.96
N PRO A 312 18.44 7.24 -3.90
CA PRO A 312 18.36 8.29 -4.91
C PRO A 312 19.63 9.17 -4.94
N TRP A 313 20.49 9.04 -3.94
CA TRP A 313 21.80 9.69 -3.83
C TRP A 313 22.99 8.82 -4.25
N SER A 314 22.87 7.50 -4.43
CA SER A 314 23.97 6.67 -4.94
C SER A 314 24.08 6.70 -6.47
N ALA A 315 23.14 7.39 -7.13
CA ALA A 315 23.15 7.66 -8.57
C ALA A 315 23.70 9.05 -8.91
N ARG A 316 24.46 9.68 -8.00
CA ARG A 316 25.24 10.89 -8.26
C ARG A 316 26.73 10.59 -8.16
#